data_AF-A0A956N088-F1
#
_entry.id   AF-A0A956N088-F1
#
_cell.length_a   1.000
_cell.length_b   1.000
_cell.length_c   1.000
_cell.angle_alpha   90.00
_cell.angle_beta   90.00
_cell.angle_gamma   90.00
#
_symmetry.space_group_name_H-M   'P 1'
#
loop_
_entity.id
_entity.type
_entity.pdbx_description
1 polymer ?
#
loop_
_entity_poly.entity_id
_entity_poly.type
_entity_poly.pdbx_seq_one_letter_code
_entity_poly.pdbx_strand_id
1 'polypeptide(L)' 'MGETFAISKLYEESLDINIKKSKGVYYTPKIIVDYILNKTIKNHDILKNPIPKILDISCGCGNFLLEAYDILYD' A
#
# COMPACT_ATOMS: atom_id res chain seq x y z
N MET A 1 2.90 6.57 9.90
CA MET A 1 2.90 5.17 9.44
C MET A 1 1.73 4.31 9.95
N GLY A 2 1.27 4.39 11.21
CA GLY A 2 0.13 3.56 11.68
C GLY A 2 -1.28 4.05 11.28
N GLU A 3 -1.46 5.36 11.16
CA GLU A 3 -2.79 5.98 11.01
C GLU A 3 -3.45 5.66 9.66
N THR A 4 -2.69 5.67 8.56
CA THR A 4 -3.21 5.37 7.21
C THR A 4 -3.82 3.97 7.13
N PHE A 5 -3.16 2.96 7.70
CA PHE A 5 -3.67 1.59 7.72
C PHE A 5 -4.94 1.49 8.57
N ALA A 6 -5.00 2.19 9.70
CA ALA A 6 -6.19 2.24 10.52
C ALA A 6 -7.38 2.85 9.75
N ILE A 7 -7.17 3.96 9.02
CA ILE A 7 -8.20 4.59 8.20
C ILE A 7 -8.68 3.66 7.08
N SER A 8 -7.76 2.99 6.38
CA SER A 8 -8.12 2.01 5.35
C SER A 8 -8.97 0.88 5.94
N LYS A 9 -8.61 0.38 7.12
CA LYS A 9 -9.37 -0.68 7.80
C LYS A 9 -10.76 -0.20 8.21
N LEU A 10 -10.88 1.00 8.76
CA LEU A 10 -12.17 1.61 9.09
C LEU A 10 -13.05 1.78 7.85
N TYR A 11 -12.47 2.17 6.71
CA TYR A 11 -13.23 2.24 5.45
C TYR A 11 -13.75 0.85 5.03
N GLU A 12 -12.90 -0.17 5.02
CA GLU A 12 -13.32 -1.56 4.73
C GLU A 12 -14.45 -2.03 5.67
N GLU A 13 -14.32 -1.74 6.96
CA GLU A 13 -15.29 -2.14 7.98
C GLU A 13 -16.62 -1.38 7.85
N SER A 14 -16.59 -0.12 7.39
CA SER A 14 -17.78 0.69 7.17
C SER A 14 -18.68 0.21 6.02
N LEU A 15 -18.17 -0.67 5.14
CA LEU A 15 -18.90 -1.14 3.97
C LEU A 15 -19.75 -2.39 4.26
N ASP A 16 -20.93 -2.43 3.64
CA ASP A 16 -21.77 -3.63 3.59
C ASP A 16 -21.01 -4.82 2.98
N ILE A 17 -21.28 -6.03 3.49
CA ILE A 17 -20.57 -7.24 3.07
C ILE A 17 -20.75 -7.56 1.58
N ASN A 18 -21.91 -7.26 0.99
CA ASN A 18 -22.16 -7.49 -0.43
C ASN A 18 -21.40 -6.48 -1.29
N ILE A 19 -21.27 -5.23 -0.81
CA ILE A 19 -20.45 -4.21 -1.47
C ILE A 19 -18.97 -4.60 -1.42
N LYS A 20 -18.45 -5.04 -0.26
CA LYS A 20 -17.07 -5.52 -0.15
C LYS A 20 -16.76 -6.63 -1.15
N LYS A 21 -17.63 -7.66 -1.19
CA LYS A 21 -17.45 -8.81 -2.09
C LYS A 21 -17.52 -8.42 -3.56
N SER A 22 -18.55 -7.65 -3.96
CA SER A 22 -18.75 -7.27 -5.36
C SER A 22 -17.69 -6.32 -5.90
N LYS A 23 -17.14 -5.46 -5.04
CA LYS A 23 -16.10 -4.48 -5.42
C LYS A 23 -14.67 -4.93 -5.08
N GLY A 24 -14.50 -6.08 -4.43
CA GLY A 24 -13.18 -6.58 -4.02
C GLY A 24 -12.47 -5.70 -2.98
N VAL A 25 -13.21 -5.03 -2.09
CA VAL A 25 -12.61 -4.12 -1.10
C VAL A 25 -12.14 -4.91 0.13
N TYR A 26 -10.89 -5.34 0.08
CA TYR A 26 -10.19 -6.04 1.17
C TYR A 26 -8.74 -5.56 1.21
N TYR A 27 -8.35 -4.89 2.28
CA TYR A 27 -7.03 -4.27 2.37
C TYR A 27 -5.99 -5.20 2.96
N THR A 28 -4.81 -5.14 2.34
CA THR A 28 -3.65 -5.92 2.74
C THR A 28 -3.16 -5.48 4.12
N PRO A 29 -2.99 -6.40 5.08
CA PRO A 29 -2.44 -6.08 6.40
C PRO A 29 -1.04 -5.48 6.29
N LYS A 30 -0.70 -4.54 7.19
CA LYS A 30 0.59 -3.81 7.15
C LYS A 30 1.80 -4.75 7.06
N ILE A 31 1.81 -5.84 7.83
CA ILE A 31 2.92 -6.79 7.82
C ILE A 31 3.20 -7.39 6.43
N ILE A 32 2.16 -7.58 5.61
CA ILE A 32 2.30 -8.11 4.25
C ILE A 32 2.79 -7.01 3.29
N VAL A 33 2.27 -5.79 3.43
CA VAL A 33 2.75 -4.63 2.67
C VAL A 33 4.25 -4.40 2.94
N ASP A 34 4.62 -4.35 4.21
CA ASP A 34 6.01 -4.18 4.66
C ASP A 34 6.90 -5.29 4.11
N TYR A 35 6.45 -6.55 4.19
CA TYR A 35 7.21 -7.68 3.66
C TYR A 35 7.51 -7.53 2.16
N ILE A 36 6.48 -7.19 1.37
CA ILE A 36 6.62 -7.05 -0.09
C ILE A 36 7.56 -5.88 -0.42
N LEU A 37 7.35 -4.71 0.18
CA LEU A 37 8.15 -3.51 -0.13
C LEU A 37 9.60 -3.63 0.35
N ASN A 38 9.84 -4.31 1.47
CA ASN A 38 11.20 -4.65 1.93
C ASN A 38 11.95 -5.53 0.90
N LYS A 39 11.23 -6.31 0.10
CA LYS A 39 11.82 -7.18 -0.93
C LYS A 39 11.92 -6.54 -2.30
N THR A 40 11.16 -5.48 -2.58
CA THR A 40 11.08 -4.87 -3.91
C THR A 40 11.66 -3.46 -3.98
N ILE A 41 11.32 -2.57 -3.03
CA ILE A 41 11.66 -1.14 -3.10
C ILE A 41 12.82 -0.76 -2.17
N LYS A 42 12.96 -1.42 -1.02
CA LYS A 42 13.94 -1.01 0.02
C LYS A 42 15.40 -0.94 -0.43
N ASN A 43 15.78 -1.75 -1.42
CA ASN A 43 17.14 -1.76 -1.96
C ASN A 43 17.26 -0.96 -3.27
N HIS A 44 16.29 -0.10 -3.58
CA HIS A 44 16.32 0.74 -4.77
C HIS A 44 17.50 1.71 -4.72
N ASP A 45 18.28 1.77 -5.80
CA ASP A 45 19.45 2.66 -5.91
C ASP A 45 19.02 3.98 -6.55
N ILE A 46 18.81 5.00 -5.71
CA ILE A 46 18.36 6.33 -6.15
C ILE A 46 19.40 7.04 -7.02
N LEU A 47 20.70 6.73 -6.89
CA LEU A 47 21.76 7.33 -7.70
C LEU A 47 21.74 6.78 -9.12
N LYS A 48 21.40 5.48 -9.28
CA LYS A 48 21.27 4.84 -10.60
C LYS A 48 19.92 5.13 -11.27
N ASN A 49 18.85 5.26 -10.49
CA ASN A 49 17.52 5.60 -10.99
C ASN A 49 16.82 6.61 -10.06
N PRO A 50 17.03 7.91 -10.29
CA PRO A 50 16.53 8.97 -9.40
C PRO A 50 15.02 9.19 -9.50
N ILE A 51 14.35 8.63 -10.52
CA ILE A 51 12.91 8.80 -10.74
C ILE A 51 12.26 7.41 -10.90
N PRO A 52 12.20 6.62 -9.82
CA PRO A 52 11.54 5.31 -9.88
C PRO A 52 10.07 5.48 -10.28
N LYS A 53 9.61 4.62 -11.19
CA LYS A 53 8.20 4.54 -11.58
C LYS A 53 7.62 3.29 -10.92
N ILE A 54 6.64 3.50 -10.04
CA ILE A 54 5.96 2.44 -9.29
C ILE A 54 4.49 2.41 -9.73
N LEU A 55 3.97 1.21 -9.98
CA LEU A 55 2.60 0.99 -10.43
C LEU A 55 1.96 -0.11 -9.57
N ASP A 56 0.77 0.19 -9.03
CA ASP A 56 -0.13 -0.77 -8.41
C ASP A 56 -1.51 -0.63 -9.07
N ILE A 57 -1.92 -1.64 -9.84
CA ILE A 57 -3.10 -1.63 -10.72
C ILE A 57 -4.40 -1.84 -9.91
N SER A 58 -4.33 -2.17 -8.62
CA SER A 58 -5.50 -2.36 -7.75
C SER A 58 -5.25 -1.82 -6.36
N CYS A 59 -4.72 -0.59 -6.31
CA CYS A 59 -4.15 0.00 -5.10
C CYS A 59 -5.15 0.26 -3.96
N GLY A 60 -6.46 0.26 -4.23
CA GLY A 60 -7.48 0.51 -3.20
C GLY A 60 -7.27 1.86 -2.53
N CYS A 61 -7.09 1.87 -1.20
CA CYS A 61 -6.73 3.06 -0.43
C CYS A 61 -5.29 3.57 -0.67
N GLY A 62 -4.48 2.85 -1.46
CA GLY A 62 -3.11 3.25 -1.81
C GLY A 62 -2.04 2.79 -0.82
N ASN A 63 -2.33 1.85 0.08
CA ASN A 63 -1.41 1.43 1.15
C ASN A 63 -0.01 1.05 0.63
N PHE A 64 0.08 0.34 -0.51
CA PHE A 64 1.37 0.01 -1.12
C PHE A 64 2.12 1.23 -1.65
N LEU A 65 1.42 2.17 -2.30
CA LEU A 65 2.03 3.35 -2.91
C LEU A 65 2.48 4.36 -1.85
N LEU A 66 1.71 4.51 -0.77
CA LEU A 66 2.04 5.39 0.34
C LEU A 66 3.27 4.88 1.09
N GLU A 67 3.31 3.60 1.47
CA GLU A 67 4.50 3.05 2.14
C GLU A 67 5.72 2.99 1.20
N ALA A 68 5.53 2.77 -0.10
CA ALA A 68 6.63 2.85 -1.07
C ALA A 68 7.18 4.27 -1.18
N TYR A 69 6.31 5.29 -1.11
CA TYR A 69 6.72 6.68 -1.06
C TYR A 69 7.54 6.96 0.19
N ASP A 70 7.06 6.54 1.36
CA ASP A 70 7.78 6.73 2.63
C ASP A 70 9.17 6.07 2.58
N ILE A 71 9.30 4.83 2.10
CA ILE A 71 10.58 4.12 1.97
C ILE A 71 11.58 4.85 1.04
N LEU A 72 11.09 5.53 0.00
CA LEU A 72 11.94 6.23 -0.96
C LEU A 72 12.29 7.67 -0.53
N TYR A 73 11.50 8.23 0.39
CA TYR A 73 11.65 9.61 0.87
C TYR A 73 12.38 9.70 2.22
N ASP A 74 12.37 8.62 3.01
CA ASP A 74 13.20 8.45 4.22
C ASP A 74 14.70 8.27 3.89
#